data_AF-A0A9W6LSN9-F1
#
_entry.id   AF-A0A9W6LSN9-F1
#
_cell.length_a   1.000
_cell.length_b   1.000
_cell.length_c   1.000
_cell.angle_alpha   90.00
_cell.angle_beta   90.00
_cell.angle_gamma   90.00
#
_symmetry.space_group_name_H-M   'P 1'
#
loop_
_entity.id
_entity.type
_entity.pdbx_description
1 polymer ?
#
loop_
_entity_poly.entity_id
_entity_poly.type
_entity_poly.pdbx_seq_one_letter_code
_entity_poly.pdbx_strand_id
1 'polypeptide(L)'
;MAANSRPQRFLAGPQPPHKFEDRLMANTASAKKAVRKIERRTEVNRARRSRMRTFVRKVEEAIASGDASAAAAALQSAVPEMMRAAQKGVVHKNTASRKVSRLSARVKALGGK
;
A
#
# COMPACT_ATOMS: atom_id res chain seq x y z
N MET A 1 64.80 -3.02 23.11
CA MET A 1 65.54 -1.73 23.05
C MET A 1 65.43 -1.26 21.61
N ALA A 2 64.94 -0.08 21.20
CA ALA A 2 64.59 1.19 21.83
C ALA A 2 63.48 1.84 20.93
N ALA A 3 62.40 2.38 21.49
CA ALA A 3 62.17 3.79 21.86
C ALA A 3 61.52 4.66 20.76
N ASN A 4 60.33 5.19 21.08
CA ASN A 4 59.80 6.55 20.86
C ASN A 4 60.02 7.22 19.48
N SER A 5 58.99 7.68 18.75
CA SER A 5 57.98 8.65 19.24
C SER A 5 56.85 8.77 18.20
N ARG A 6 55.58 8.59 18.60
CA ARG A 6 54.45 9.09 17.83
C ARG A 6 54.32 10.60 18.10
N PRO A 7 54.50 11.51 17.12
CA PRO A 7 54.24 12.91 17.37
C PRO A 7 52.74 13.15 17.56
N GLN A 8 52.38 13.49 18.79
CA GLN A 8 51.14 14.14 19.19
C GLN A 8 51.04 15.52 18.50
N ARG A 9 50.25 15.64 17.42
CA ARG A 9 49.84 16.91 16.80
C ARG A 9 48.60 16.58 15.96
N PHE A 10 47.41 17.13 16.13
CA PHE A 10 46.94 18.36 16.74
C PHE A 10 45.51 18.07 17.23
N LEU A 11 45.08 18.73 18.30
CA LEU A 11 43.69 18.72 18.77
C LEU A 11 42.75 19.16 17.64
N ALA A 12 42.08 18.22 16.97
CA ALA A 12 40.91 18.54 16.16
C ALA A 12 39.76 18.75 17.15
N GLY A 13 39.41 20.01 17.41
CA GLY A 13 38.21 20.36 18.18
C GLY A 13 36.96 19.68 17.62
N PRO A 14 35.82 19.70 18.34
CA PRO A 14 34.58 19.15 17.82
C PRO A 14 34.30 19.82 16.49
N GLN A 15 34.25 19.01 15.42
CA GLN A 15 33.92 19.50 14.09
C GLN A 15 32.63 20.31 14.23
N PRO A 16 32.56 21.54 13.69
CA PRO A 16 31.32 22.31 13.77
C PRO A 16 30.22 21.43 13.18
N PRO A 17 29.02 21.39 13.79
CA PRO A 17 27.92 20.67 13.17
C PRO A 17 27.77 21.26 11.78
N HIS A 18 28.12 20.49 10.75
CA HIS A 18 27.87 20.88 9.38
C HIS A 18 26.40 21.22 9.37
N LYS A 19 26.07 22.50 9.15
CA LYS A 19 24.70 22.97 9.16
C LYS A 19 23.99 22.25 8.03
N PHE A 20 23.43 21.08 8.33
CA PHE A 20 22.42 20.41 7.53
C PHE A 20 21.11 21.19 7.76
N GLU A 21 21.13 22.50 7.51
CA GLU A 21 19.91 23.27 7.38
C GLU A 21 19.21 22.71 6.13
N ASP A 22 18.10 22.02 6.38
CA ASP A 22 17.05 21.65 5.45
C ASP A 22 17.44 20.95 4.13
N ARG A 23 18.21 19.85 4.22
CA ARG A 23 18.26 18.83 3.14
C ARG A 23 17.00 17.95 3.06
N LEU A 24 15.88 18.38 3.63
CA LEU A 24 14.63 17.60 3.70
C LEU A 24 13.78 17.63 2.43
N MET A 25 14.17 18.34 1.36
CA MET A 25 13.35 18.45 0.16
C MET A 25 13.98 17.76 -1.06
N ALA A 26 13.14 17.31 -2.01
CA ALA A 26 13.55 16.72 -3.28
C ALA A 26 14.54 17.64 -4.05
N ASN A 27 15.85 17.38 -3.89
CA ASN A 27 16.91 18.29 -4.33
C ASN A 27 17.13 18.31 -5.86
N THR A 28 16.69 17.27 -6.57
CA THR A 28 16.83 17.16 -8.03
C THR A 28 15.52 17.47 -8.75
N ALA A 29 15.62 18.06 -9.96
CA ALA A 29 14.45 18.36 -10.79
C ALA A 29 13.60 17.10 -11.09
N SER A 30 14.25 15.94 -11.21
CA SER A 30 13.61 14.63 -11.36
C SER A 30 12.80 14.23 -10.12
N ALA A 31 13.31 14.46 -8.91
CA ALA A 31 12.60 14.17 -7.67
C ALA A 31 11.37 15.07 -7.48
N LYS A 32 11.48 16.38 -7.76
CA LYS A 32 10.32 17.31 -7.74
C LYS A 32 9.23 16.91 -8.74
N LYS A 33 9.61 16.32 -9.89
CA LYS A 33 8.67 15.76 -10.87
C LYS A 33 8.03 14.46 -10.38
N ALA A 34 8.80 13.61 -9.69
CA ALA A 34 8.30 12.36 -9.13
C ALA A 34 7.24 12.60 -8.05
N VAL A 35 7.45 13.57 -7.14
CA VAL A 35 6.47 13.94 -6.10
C VAL A 35 5.11 14.31 -6.71
N ARG A 36 5.09 15.24 -7.67
CA ARG A 36 3.87 15.65 -8.40
C ARG A 36 3.16 14.48 -9.09
N LYS A 37 3.93 13.52 -9.61
CA LYS A 37 3.38 12.31 -10.25
C LYS A 37 2.80 11.34 -9.23
N ILE A 38 3.44 11.21 -8.06
CA ILE A 38 3.00 10.35 -6.97
C ILE A 38 1.69 10.86 -6.38
N GLU A 39 1.55 12.16 -6.15
CA GLU A 39 0.33 12.78 -5.63
C GLU A 39 -0.90 12.43 -6.49
N ARG A 40 -0.83 12.73 -7.79
CA ARG A 40 -1.91 12.42 -8.75
C ARG A 40 -2.24 10.93 -8.81
N ARG A 41 -1.21 10.07 -8.80
CA ARG A 41 -1.42 8.60 -8.80
C ARG A 41 -2.06 8.13 -7.48
N THR A 42 -1.68 8.74 -6.36
CA THR A 42 -2.16 8.37 -5.04
C THR A 42 -3.63 8.69 -4.88
N GLU A 43 -4.09 9.86 -5.35
CA GLU A 43 -5.51 10.24 -5.35
C GLU A 43 -6.38 9.24 -6.12
N VAL A 44 -6.00 8.93 -7.36
CA VAL A 44 -6.72 7.98 -8.22
C VAL A 44 -6.71 6.57 -7.61
N ASN A 45 -5.56 6.12 -7.12
CA ASN A 45 -5.44 4.79 -6.51
C ASN A 45 -6.21 4.71 -5.18
N ARG A 46 -6.27 5.79 -4.41
CA ARG A 46 -7.07 5.88 -3.19
C ARG A 46 -8.55 5.70 -3.50
N ALA A 47 -9.08 6.41 -4.48
CA ALA A 47 -10.48 6.30 -4.89
C ALA A 47 -10.84 4.90 -5.43
N ARG A 48 -9.96 4.28 -6.22
CA ARG A 48 -10.17 2.91 -6.72
C ARG A 48 -10.11 1.88 -5.60
N ARG A 49 -9.15 2.03 -4.68
CA ARG A 49 -8.99 1.14 -3.52
C ARG A 49 -10.16 1.25 -2.56
N SER A 50 -10.65 2.46 -2.28
CA SER A 50 -11.82 2.65 -1.41
C SER A 50 -13.07 2.03 -2.03
N ARG A 51 -13.33 2.26 -3.31
CA ARG A 51 -14.45 1.61 -4.03
C ARG A 51 -14.43 0.10 -3.89
N MET A 52 -13.29 -0.54 -4.20
CA MET A 52 -13.13 -1.98 -4.04
C MET A 52 -13.41 -2.45 -2.60
N ARG A 53 -12.92 -1.72 -1.59
CA ARG A 53 -13.14 -2.05 -0.18
C ARG A 53 -14.61 -1.93 0.21
N THR A 54 -15.34 -0.95 -0.30
CA THR A 54 -16.78 -0.79 -0.04
C THR A 54 -17.58 -1.99 -0.54
N PHE A 55 -17.32 -2.47 -1.76
CA PHE A 55 -18.00 -3.67 -2.28
C PHE A 55 -17.66 -4.93 -1.50
N VAL A 56 -16.39 -5.09 -1.09
CA VAL A 56 -16.00 -6.21 -0.21
C VAL A 56 -16.73 -6.14 1.12
N ARG A 57 -16.84 -4.94 1.72
CA ARG A 57 -17.56 -4.77 2.99
C ARG A 57 -19.03 -5.14 2.88
N LYS A 58 -19.71 -4.73 1.79
CA LYS A 58 -21.10 -5.13 1.53
C LYS A 58 -21.29 -6.65 1.48
N VAL A 59 -20.35 -7.37 0.86
CA VAL A 59 -20.37 -8.83 0.81
C VAL A 59 -20.15 -9.42 2.21
N GLU A 60 -19.20 -8.88 2.97
CA GLU A 60 -18.94 -9.33 4.35
C GLU A 60 -20.14 -9.07 5.29
N GLU A 61 -20.82 -7.93 5.15
CA GLU A 61 -22.05 -7.60 5.88
C GLU A 61 -23.19 -8.57 5.52
N ALA A 62 -23.39 -8.87 4.23
CA ALA A 62 -24.39 -9.85 3.78
C ALA A 62 -24.07 -11.29 4.24
N ILE A 63 -22.78 -11.64 4.34
CA ILE A 63 -22.36 -12.93 4.91
C ILE A 63 -22.67 -12.98 6.40
N ALA A 64 -22.51 -11.86 7.12
CA ALA A 64 -22.80 -11.78 8.55
C ALA A 64 -24.30 -11.81 8.86
N SER A 65 -25.16 -11.29 7.97
CA SER A 65 -26.61 -11.38 8.12
C SER A 65 -27.17 -12.79 7.89
N GLY A 66 -26.41 -13.66 7.22
CA GLY A 66 -26.80 -15.05 6.94
C GLY A 66 -27.65 -15.24 5.68
N ASP A 67 -27.86 -14.18 4.89
CA ASP A 67 -28.70 -14.22 3.68
C ASP A 67 -27.93 -14.75 2.46
N ALA A 68 -28.02 -16.05 2.19
CA ALA A 68 -27.29 -16.70 1.09
C ALA A 68 -27.57 -16.08 -0.29
N SER A 69 -28.83 -15.71 -0.57
CA SER A 69 -29.23 -15.07 -1.84
C SER A 69 -28.64 -13.67 -2.00
N ALA A 70 -28.73 -12.85 -0.93
CA ALA A 70 -28.18 -11.50 -0.93
C ALA A 70 -26.65 -11.51 -1.03
N ALA A 71 -25.99 -12.46 -0.36
CA ALA A 71 -24.54 -12.63 -0.43
C ALA A 71 -24.07 -13.03 -1.84
N ALA A 72 -24.81 -13.91 -2.54
CA ALA A 72 -24.51 -14.29 -3.92
C ALA A 72 -24.65 -13.11 -4.90
N ALA A 73 -25.73 -12.33 -4.78
CA ALA A 73 -25.95 -11.13 -5.59
C ALA A 73 -24.88 -10.06 -5.33
N ALA A 74 -24.54 -9.84 -4.06
CA ALA A 74 -23.48 -8.91 -3.68
C ALA A 74 -22.12 -9.36 -4.25
N LEU A 75 -21.81 -10.66 -4.23
CA LEU A 75 -20.58 -11.21 -4.78
C LEU A 75 -20.47 -11.01 -6.29
N GLN A 76 -21.56 -11.22 -7.04
CA GLN A 76 -21.59 -10.96 -8.48
C GLN A 76 -21.29 -9.49 -8.82
N SER A 77 -21.77 -8.54 -8.01
CA SER A 77 -21.45 -7.12 -8.18
C SER A 77 -20.00 -6.77 -7.78
N ALA A 78 -19.45 -7.47 -6.80
CA ALA A 78 -18.13 -7.18 -6.25
C ALA A 78 -16.98 -7.71 -7.13
N VAL A 79 -17.16 -8.85 -7.80
CA VAL A 79 -16.12 -9.49 -8.64
C VAL A 79 -15.64 -8.58 -9.78
N PRO A 80 -16.51 -7.96 -10.60
CA PRO A 80 -16.09 -7.04 -11.66
C PRO A 80 -15.30 -5.86 -11.13
N GLU A 81 -15.70 -5.28 -10.00
CA GLU A 81 -15.00 -4.14 -9.40
C GLU A 81 -13.61 -4.52 -8.86
N MET A 82 -13.47 -5.70 -8.26
CA MET A 82 -12.17 -6.22 -7.84
C MET A 82 -11.24 -6.48 -9.04
N MET A 83 -11.77 -7.03 -10.13
CA MET A 83 -10.99 -7.31 -11.34
C MET A 83 -10.61 -6.04 -12.11
N ARG A 84 -11.49 -5.02 -12.14
CA ARG A 84 -11.16 -3.68 -12.66
C ARG A 84 -10.03 -3.04 -11.86
N ALA A 85 -10.05 -3.13 -10.53
CA ALA A 85 -8.96 -2.64 -9.69
C ALA A 85 -7.62 -3.37 -9.96
N ALA A 86 -7.67 -4.66 -10.29
CA ALA A 86 -6.51 -5.44 -10.69
C ALA A 86 -5.97 -5.03 -12.07
N GLN A 87 -6.84 -4.87 -13.07
CA GLN A 87 -6.45 -4.41 -14.41
C GLN A 87 -5.79 -3.03 -14.39
N LYS A 88 -6.27 -2.13 -13.52
CA LYS A 88 -5.69 -0.78 -13.35
C LYS A 88 -4.44 -0.76 -12.47
N GLY A 89 -3.93 -1.91 -12.03
CA GLY A 89 -2.68 -2.03 -11.26
C GLY A 89 -2.76 -1.53 -9.82
N VAL A 90 -3.97 -1.34 -9.27
CA VAL A 90 -4.16 -0.88 -7.89
C VAL A 90 -3.92 -2.02 -6.90
N VAL A 91 -4.26 -3.24 -7.32
CA VAL A 91 -3.98 -4.50 -6.61
C VAL A 91 -3.37 -5.51 -7.59
N HIS A 92 -2.49 -6.37 -7.09
CA HIS A 92 -1.93 -7.44 -7.91
C HIS A 92 -3.01 -8.46 -8.28
N LYS A 93 -2.95 -9.03 -9.50
CA LYS A 93 -3.88 -10.04 -10.00
C LYS A 93 -4.12 -11.17 -9.00
N ASN A 94 -3.04 -11.75 -8.47
CA ASN A 94 -3.12 -12.82 -7.46
C ASN A 94 -3.82 -12.37 -6.16
N THR A 95 -3.67 -11.10 -5.76
CA THR A 95 -4.36 -10.59 -4.57
C THR A 95 -5.86 -10.46 -4.82
N ALA A 96 -6.27 -10.02 -6.00
CA ALA A 96 -7.68 -10.02 -6.38
C ALA A 96 -8.25 -11.46 -6.46
N SER A 97 -7.55 -12.38 -7.14
CA SER A 97 -7.96 -13.80 -7.23
C SER A 97 -8.09 -14.47 -5.86
N ARG A 98 -7.12 -14.24 -4.95
CA ARG A 98 -7.21 -14.74 -3.57
C ARG A 98 -8.43 -14.21 -2.82
N LYS A 99 -8.76 -12.93 -2.99
CA LYS A 99 -9.95 -12.34 -2.35
C LYS A 99 -11.24 -12.92 -2.90
N VAL A 100 -11.36 -13.03 -4.23
CA VAL A 100 -12.52 -13.66 -4.87
C VAL A 100 -12.71 -15.07 -4.37
N SER A 101 -11.66 -15.91 -4.40
CA SER A 101 -11.70 -17.29 -3.92
C SER A 101 -12.16 -17.40 -2.46
N ARG A 102 -11.62 -16.55 -1.57
CA ARG A 102 -12.01 -16.54 -0.15
C ARG A 102 -13.47 -16.13 0.06
N LEU A 103 -13.95 -15.10 -0.64
CA LEU A 103 -15.34 -14.66 -0.54
C LEU A 103 -16.30 -15.73 -1.10
N SER A 104 -15.98 -16.33 -2.25
CA SER A 104 -16.77 -17.42 -2.82
C SER A 104 -16.86 -18.63 -1.88
N ALA A 105 -15.76 -18.99 -1.23
CA ALA A 105 -15.76 -20.09 -0.25
C ALA A 105 -16.66 -19.78 0.95
N ARG A 106 -16.64 -18.54 1.47
CA ARG A 106 -17.52 -18.12 2.57
C ARG A 106 -18.99 -18.12 2.19
N VAL A 107 -19.34 -17.61 1.00
CA VAL A 107 -20.72 -17.66 0.49
C VAL A 107 -21.19 -19.10 0.30
N LYS A 108 -20.34 -19.98 -0.23
CA LYS A 108 -20.66 -21.41 -0.37
C LYS A 108 -20.87 -22.09 0.98
N ALA A 109 -20.09 -21.74 2.00
CA ALA A 109 -20.24 -22.29 3.34
C ALA A 109 -21.59 -21.92 3.99
N LEU A 110 -22.19 -20.77 3.64
CA LEU A 110 -23.54 -20.40 4.08
C LEU A 110 -24.63 -21.25 3.43
N GLY A 111 -24.49 -21.59 2.15
CA GLY A 111 -25.46 -22.42 1.42
C GLY A 111 -25.27 -23.93 1.57
N GLY A 112 -24.19 -24.36 2.22
CA GLY A 112 -23.93 -25.77 2.55
C GLY A 112 -24.37 -26.16 3.96
N LYS A 113 -25.05 -25.27 4.67
CA LYS A 113 -25.70 -25.49 5.95
C LYS A 113 -27.20 -25.52 5.72
#